data_AF-A0A7H8W958-F1
#
_entry.id   AF-A0A7H8W958-F1
#
_cell.length_a   1.000
_cell.length_b   1.000
_cell.length_c   1.000
_cell.angle_alpha   90.00
_cell.angle_beta   90.00
_cell.angle_gamma   90.00
#
_symmetry.space_group_name_H-M   'P 1'
#
loop_
_entity.id
_entity.type
_entity.pdbx_description
1 polymer ?
#
loop_
_entity_poly.entity_id
_entity_poly.type
_entity_poly.pdbx_seq_one_letter_code
_entity_poly.pdbx_strand_id
1 'polypeptide(L)'
;MSTFRKSQNQANPNKLNVILSTLIFVLILNVSIQIWLLYAALNNALDNNKEILIPAFIGSLILFLIGFGWLYYLPKGNFKNNT
;
A
#
# COMPACT_ATOMS: atom_id res chain seq x y z
N MET A 1 2.52 18.67 34.43
CA MET A 1 3.56 18.12 33.53
C MET A 1 3.01 17.11 32.50
N SER A 2 2.01 16.28 32.84
CA SER A 2 1.43 15.30 31.90
C SER A 2 0.67 15.94 30.72
N THR A 3 -0.01 17.06 30.95
CA THR A 3 -0.82 17.78 29.94
C THR A 3 0.03 18.37 28.81
N PHE A 4 1.26 18.83 29.11
CA PHE A 4 2.20 19.36 28.10
C PHE A 4 2.72 18.27 27.16
N ARG A 5 3.08 17.09 27.70
CA ARG A 5 3.53 15.95 26.89
C ARG A 5 2.41 15.38 26.02
N LYS A 6 1.17 15.35 26.54
CA LYS A 6 -0.02 14.93 25.78
C LYS A 6 -0.35 15.91 24.66
N SER A 7 -0.26 17.21 24.95
CA SER A 7 -0.47 18.30 23.98
C SER A 7 0.58 18.29 22.87
N GLN A 8 1.87 18.05 23.17
CA GLN A 8 2.90 17.92 22.12
C GLN A 8 2.70 16.70 21.22
N ASN A 9 2.26 15.55 21.76
CA ASN A 9 1.93 14.37 20.96
C ASN A 9 0.66 14.56 20.11
N GLN A 10 -0.32 15.35 20.58
CA GLN A 10 -1.51 15.71 19.81
C GLN A 10 -1.26 16.83 18.78
N ALA A 11 -0.29 17.71 19.04
CA ALA A 11 0.01 18.87 18.21
C ALA A 11 0.86 18.57 16.96
N ASN A 12 1.24 17.31 16.70
CA ASN A 12 1.88 16.94 15.44
C ASN A 12 0.98 16.07 14.54
N PRO A 13 -0.17 16.58 14.08
CA PRO A 13 -1.02 15.90 13.10
C PRO A 13 -0.28 15.65 11.77
N ASN A 14 0.80 16.39 11.49
CA ASN A 14 1.63 16.15 10.32
C ASN A 14 2.27 14.76 10.32
N LYS A 15 2.57 14.16 11.49
CA LYS A 15 3.14 12.81 11.52
C LYS A 15 2.19 11.74 10.96
N LEU A 16 0.90 11.78 11.33
CA LEU A 16 -0.09 10.84 10.81
C LEU A 16 -0.39 11.10 9.33
N ASN A 17 -0.51 12.36 8.93
CA ASN A 17 -0.71 12.73 7.53
C ASN A 17 0.47 12.32 6.63
N VAL A 18 1.71 12.43 7.11
CA VAL A 18 2.90 11.97 6.39
C VAL A 18 2.88 10.46 6.22
N ILE A 19 2.59 9.70 7.29
CA ILE A 19 2.49 8.23 7.21
C ILE A 19 1.39 7.81 6.23
N LEU A 20 0.21 8.44 6.29
CA LEU A 20 -0.89 8.15 5.38
C LEU A 20 -0.53 8.49 3.92
N SER A 21 0.09 9.64 3.68
CA SER A 21 0.54 10.06 2.34
C SER A 21 1.59 9.10 1.77
N THR A 22 2.58 8.71 2.57
CA THR A 22 3.57 7.70 2.17
C THR A 22 2.91 6.36 1.87
N LEU A 23 1.94 5.93 2.69
CA LEU A 23 1.21 4.68 2.45
C LEU A 23 0.42 4.73 1.13
N ILE A 24 -0.29 5.82 0.88
CA ILE A 24 -1.01 6.03 -0.39
C ILE A 24 -0.04 5.96 -1.56
N PHE A 25 1.11 6.63 -1.48
CA PHE A 25 2.12 6.62 -2.54
C PHE A 25 2.65 5.20 -2.83
N VAL A 26 2.96 4.43 -1.78
CA VAL A 26 3.40 3.03 -1.90
C VAL A 26 2.31 2.16 -2.54
N LEU A 27 1.05 2.36 -2.15
CA LEU A 27 -0.07 1.60 -2.71
C LEU A 27 -0.32 1.95 -4.18
N ILE A 28 -0.18 3.22 -4.58
CA ILE A 28 -0.25 3.64 -5.99
C ILE A 28 0.86 2.95 -6.79
N LEU A 29 2.09 2.99 -6.30
CA LEU A 29 3.22 2.33 -6.95
C LEU A 29 2.99 0.81 -7.09
N ASN A 30 2.42 0.17 -6.06
CA ASN A 30 2.05 -1.24 -6.09
C ASN A 30 1.04 -1.53 -7.22
N VAL A 31 -0.02 -0.73 -7.33
CA VAL A 31 -1.03 -0.90 -8.39
C VAL A 31 -0.43 -0.64 -9.77
N SER A 32 0.40 0.39 -9.92
CA SER A 32 1.07 0.69 -11.19
C SER A 32 1.94 -0.47 -11.68
N ILE A 33 2.73 -1.09 -10.80
CA ILE A 33 3.56 -2.23 -11.20
C ILE A 33 2.72 -3.48 -11.49
N GLN A 34 1.60 -3.68 -10.80
CA GLN A 34 0.69 -4.79 -11.12
C GLN A 34 0.01 -4.63 -12.48
N ILE A 35 -0.38 -3.41 -12.86
CA ILE A 35 -0.91 -3.12 -14.21
C ILE A 35 0.17 -3.41 -15.26
N TRP A 36 1.42 -3.02 -15.00
CA TRP A 36 2.53 -3.30 -15.91
C TRP A 36 2.82 -4.81 -16.02
N LEU A 37 2.82 -5.55 -14.91
CA LEU A 37 2.98 -7.01 -14.91
C LEU A 37 1.84 -7.72 -15.63
N LEU A 38 0.61 -7.22 -15.51
CA LEU A 38 -0.55 -7.73 -16.25
C LEU A 38 -0.36 -7.53 -17.77
N TYR A 39 0.10 -6.35 -18.18
CA TYR A 39 0.43 -6.08 -19.58
C TYR A 39 1.53 -7.01 -20.09
N ALA A 40 2.61 -7.20 -19.32
CA ALA A 40 3.68 -8.12 -19.67
C ALA A 40 3.19 -9.57 -19.78
N ALA A 41 2.39 -10.03 -18.82
CA ALA A 41 1.78 -11.35 -18.83
C ALA A 41 0.88 -11.55 -20.06
N LEU A 42 0.03 -10.58 -20.38
CA LEU A 42 -0.89 -10.66 -21.51
C LEU A 42 -0.14 -10.74 -22.85
N ASN A 43 0.85 -9.88 -23.07
CA ASN A 43 1.64 -9.91 -24.30
C ASN A 43 2.36 -11.26 -24.47
N ASN A 44 2.93 -11.79 -23.39
CA ASN A 44 3.62 -13.08 -23.44
C ASN A 44 2.64 -14.26 -23.56
N ALA A 45 1.41 -14.13 -23.07
CA ALA A 45 0.37 -15.13 -23.28
C ALA A 45 -0.05 -15.23 -24.76
N LEU A 46 -0.15 -14.08 -25.45
CA LEU A 46 -0.41 -14.05 -26.90
C LEU A 46 0.73 -14.71 -27.67
N ASP A 47 1.98 -14.45 -27.28
CA ASP A 47 3.17 -15.05 -27.91
C ASP A 47 3.43 -16.51 -27.46
N ASN A 48 2.55 -17.13 -26.67
CA ASN A 48 2.73 -18.46 -26.07
C ASN A 48 4.01 -18.63 -25.24
N ASN A 49 4.62 -17.54 -24.81
CA ASN A 49 5.85 -17.49 -24.01
C ASN A 49 5.54 -17.70 -22.52
N LYS A 50 5.33 -18.98 -22.15
CA LYS A 50 5.01 -19.38 -20.76
C LYS A 50 6.13 -19.10 -19.76
N GLU A 51 7.37 -18.98 -20.23
CA GLU A 51 8.54 -18.67 -19.41
C GLU A 51 8.44 -17.31 -18.72
N ILE A 52 7.73 -16.35 -19.31
CA ILE A 52 7.53 -15.02 -18.72
C ILE A 52 6.17 -14.93 -18.01
N LEU A 53 5.16 -15.65 -18.50
CA LEU A 53 3.81 -15.64 -17.93
C LEU A 53 3.77 -16.11 -16.46
N ILE A 54 4.40 -17.26 -16.16
CA ILE A 54 4.37 -17.83 -14.81
C ILE A 54 5.11 -16.95 -13.79
N PRO A 55 6.34 -16.48 -14.07
CA PRO A 55 7.03 -15.55 -13.18
C PRO A 55 6.27 -14.22 -12.98
N ALA A 56 5.66 -13.66 -14.03
CA ALA A 56 4.87 -12.43 -13.92
C ALA A 56 3.66 -12.61 -12.99
N PHE A 57 2.97 -13.76 -13.07
CA PHE A 57 1.87 -14.10 -12.18
C PHE A 57 2.34 -14.24 -10.72
N ILE A 58 3.39 -15.02 -10.47
CA ILE A 58 3.93 -15.26 -9.13
C ILE A 58 4.46 -13.96 -8.51
N GLY A 59 5.20 -13.17 -9.29
CA GLY A 59 5.69 -11.86 -8.86
C GLY A 59 4.55 -10.91 -8.50
N SER A 60 3.50 -10.86 -9.31
CA SER A 60 2.30 -10.07 -9.02
C SER A 60 1.60 -10.54 -7.75
N LEU A 61 1.46 -11.86 -7.54
CA LEU A 61 0.84 -12.41 -6.32
C LEU A 61 1.62 -12.04 -5.06
N ILE A 62 2.95 -12.19 -5.07
CA ILE A 62 3.80 -11.83 -3.92
C ILE A 62 3.70 -10.32 -3.65
N LEU A 63 3.81 -9.49 -4.69
CA LEU A 63 3.69 -8.03 -4.56
C LEU A 63 2.31 -7.60 -4.05
N PHE A 64 1.24 -8.28 -4.49
CA PHE A 64 -0.11 -8.05 -3.98
C PHE A 64 -0.20 -8.38 -2.49
N LEU A 65 0.35 -9.50 -2.03
CA LEU A 65 0.34 -9.87 -0.62
C LEU A 65 1.13 -8.88 0.25
N ILE A 66 2.27 -8.41 -0.25
CA ILE A 66 3.05 -7.34 0.43
C ILE A 66 2.21 -6.05 0.50
N GLY A 67 1.61 -5.64 -0.62
CA GLY A 67 0.72 -4.47 -0.70
C GLY A 67 -0.50 -4.58 0.21
N PHE A 68 -1.09 -5.77 0.29
CA PHE A 68 -2.19 -6.08 1.19
C PHE A 68 -1.74 -5.98 2.66
N GLY A 69 -0.53 -6.48 2.97
CA GLY A 69 0.09 -6.32 4.28
C GLY A 69 0.27 -4.86 4.70
N TRP A 70 0.54 -3.96 3.74
CA TRP A 70 0.63 -2.52 4.01
C TRP A 70 -0.68 -1.91 4.55
N LEU A 71 -1.84 -2.49 4.24
CA LEU A 71 -3.13 -2.03 4.80
C LEU A 71 -3.19 -2.15 6.33
N TYR A 72 -2.36 -3.00 6.94
CA TYR A 72 -2.23 -3.05 8.41
C TYR A 72 -1.78 -1.71 9.01
N TYR A 73 -0.98 -0.92 8.27
CA TYR A 73 -0.48 0.38 8.72
C TYR A 73 -1.47 1.53 8.47
N LEU A 74 -2.65 1.25 7.91
CA LEU A 74 -3.67 2.27 7.72
C LEU A 74 -4.09 2.81 9.11
N PRO A 75 -4.04 4.13 9.34
CA PRO A 75 -4.42 4.69 10.62
C PRO A 75 -5.90 4.38 10.88
N LYS A 76 -6.18 3.74 12.02
CA LYS A 76 -7.56 3.53 12.47
C LYS A 76 -8.16 4.89 12.79
N GLY A 77 -9.15 5.32 12.02
CA GLY A 77 -9.84 6.59 12.26
C GLY A 77 -10.35 6.64 13.69
N ASN A 78 -10.15 7.77 14.37
CA ASN A 78 -10.85 8.08 15.61
C ASN A 78 -12.34 8.25 15.26
N PHE A 79 -13.07 7.14 15.17
CA PHE A 79 -14.53 7.16 15.26
C PHE A 79 -14.85 7.58 16.69
N LYS A 80 -14.88 8.90 16.90
CA LYS A 80 -15.36 9.49 18.14
C LYS A 80 -16.84 9.18 18.20
N ASN A 81 -17.19 8.11 18.91
CA ASN A 81 -18.55 7.92 19.38
C ASN A 81 -18.87 9.13 20.26
N ASN A 82 -19.64 10.06 19.72
CA ASN A 82 -20.28 11.10 20.51
C ASN A 82 -21.40 10.40 21.30
N THR A 83 -21.07 9.98 22.53
CA THR A 83 -22.05 9.65 23.58
C THR A 83 -21.85 10.63 24.72
#